data_AF-O29261-F1
#
_entry.id   AF-O29261-F1
#
_cell.length_a   1.000
_cell.length_b   1.000
_cell.length_c   1.000
_cell.angle_alpha   90.00
_cell.angle_beta   90.00
_cell.angle_gamma   90.00
#
_symmetry.space_group_name_H-M   'P 1'
#
loop_
_entity.id
_entity.type
_entity.pdbx_description
1 polymer ?
#
loop_
_entity_poly.entity_id
_entity_poly.type
_entity_poly.pdbx_seq_one_letter_code
_entity_poly.pdbx_strand_id
1 'polypeptide(L)'
;MRKFVAFFVIVALAALLAGCGGQGEQEQKPSEQKTTTTVAESKGIETLSDLYNSKKMVHGTAKVTLQGETTTVEFWYYFDMPNKETLLRYEGEQGGMGKMTAIIKNKYSGTTLTQTMYMKSEKMEAQGCDWIVITQTSTISQSESNIGDEPVEDAFKSTFASQGNVWEYEVETVDYNPSLFQPDGKVCQFSYGS
;
A
#
# COMPACT_ATOMS: atom_id res chain seq x y z
N MET A 1 2.99 -6.42 21.39
CA MET A 1 3.35 -5.26 22.25
C MET A 1 4.85 -4.95 22.10
N ARG A 2 5.24 -3.92 21.34
CA ARG A 2 6.64 -3.42 21.32
C ARG A 2 6.66 -1.89 21.36
N LYS A 3 7.13 -1.43 22.52
CA LYS A 3 7.55 -0.11 23.02
C LYS A 3 7.75 1.01 21.99
N PHE A 4 6.89 2.03 22.07
CA PHE A 4 7.16 3.39 21.59
C PHE A 4 8.32 4.00 22.39
N VAL A 5 9.43 4.33 21.73
CA VAL A 5 10.51 5.12 22.31
C VAL A 5 10.21 6.59 22.00
N ALA A 6 9.62 7.28 22.97
CA ALA A 6 9.39 8.72 22.94
C ALA A 6 10.72 9.45 23.14
N PHE A 7 11.30 10.01 22.07
CA PHE A 7 12.41 10.96 22.17
C PHE A 7 11.83 12.38 22.26
N PHE A 8 11.73 12.88 23.49
CA PHE A 8 11.49 14.27 23.82
C PHE A 8 12.74 15.10 23.50
N VAL A 9 12.69 15.97 22.48
CA VAL A 9 13.60 17.13 22.41
C VAL A 9 12.75 18.39 22.38
N ILE A 10 12.64 18.97 23.56
CA ILE A 10 12.05 20.26 23.86
C ILE A 10 13.03 21.33 23.35
N VAL A 11 12.68 22.05 22.29
CA VAL A 11 13.28 23.36 22.00
C VAL A 11 12.19 24.40 22.17
N ALA A 12 12.15 24.96 23.36
CA ALA A 12 11.37 26.12 23.72
C ALA A 12 11.95 27.35 23.00
N LEU A 13 11.22 27.86 22.01
CA LEU A 13 11.39 29.25 21.57
C LEU A 13 10.01 29.92 21.64
N ALA A 14 9.67 30.30 22.87
CA ALA A 14 8.49 31.08 23.19
C ALA A 14 8.81 32.57 23.08
N ALA A 15 7.78 33.29 22.65
CA ALA A 15 7.59 34.73 22.80
C ALA A 15 8.55 35.63 21.99
N LEU A 16 7.99 36.29 20.98
CA LEU A 16 7.88 37.76 20.96
C LEU A 16 7.13 38.19 19.67
N LEU A 17 6.29 39.22 19.81
CA LEU A 17 5.60 40.01 18.77
C LEU A 17 4.24 39.43 18.32
N ALA A 18 3.15 39.75 19.02
CA ALA A 18 2.38 41.01 18.91
C ALA A 18 1.49 41.06 17.65
N GLY A 19 0.22 40.70 17.83
CA GLY A 19 -0.81 40.80 16.80
C GLY A 19 -2.18 40.36 17.33
N CYS A 20 -2.98 41.34 17.75
CA CYS A 20 -4.33 41.24 18.28
C CYS A 20 -5.31 40.31 17.54
N GLY A 21 -6.22 39.69 18.30
CA GLY A 21 -7.65 39.66 17.94
C GLY A 21 -8.36 38.30 18.03
N GLY A 22 -9.17 38.13 19.09
CA GLY A 22 -10.29 37.17 19.18
C GLY A 22 -9.90 35.70 19.38
N GLN A 23 -9.84 35.17 20.60
CA GLN A 23 -10.99 34.71 21.38
C GLN A 23 -11.99 33.87 20.56
N GLY A 24 -11.71 32.58 20.48
CA GLY A 24 -12.52 31.57 19.81
C GLY A 24 -11.93 30.19 20.09
N GLU A 25 -11.86 29.87 21.37
CA GLU A 25 -11.47 28.58 21.94
C GLU A 25 -12.47 27.51 21.46
N GLN A 26 -12.22 26.96 20.27
CA GLN A 26 -12.76 25.66 19.89
C GLN A 26 -11.57 24.71 19.82
N GLU A 27 -11.32 24.04 20.94
CA GLU A 27 -10.73 22.70 20.94
C GLU A 27 -11.55 21.83 19.98
N GLN A 28 -11.21 21.85 18.69
CA GLN A 28 -11.50 20.73 17.83
C GLN A 28 -10.61 19.59 18.31
N LYS A 29 -11.16 18.83 19.27
CA LYS A 29 -10.84 17.44 19.52
C LYS A 29 -10.51 16.77 18.17
N PRO A 30 -9.46 15.94 18.06
CA PRO A 30 -9.22 15.17 16.85
C PRO A 30 -10.54 14.52 16.47
N SER A 31 -11.10 14.93 15.33
CA SER A 31 -12.30 14.32 14.77
C SER A 31 -12.03 12.83 14.78
N GLU A 32 -12.79 12.07 15.58
CA GLU A 32 -12.80 10.62 15.51
C GLU A 32 -13.05 10.28 14.05
N GLN A 33 -11.97 9.98 13.34
CA GLN A 33 -11.99 9.78 11.90
C GLN A 33 -12.81 8.52 11.70
N LYS A 34 -14.05 8.74 11.26
CA LYS A 34 -15.08 7.71 11.18
C LYS A 34 -14.66 6.72 10.11
N THR A 35 -13.96 5.66 10.52
CA THR A 35 -13.60 4.55 9.64
C THR A 35 -14.91 3.92 9.17
N THR A 36 -15.33 4.26 7.97
CA THR A 36 -16.47 3.61 7.34
C THR A 36 -15.90 2.35 6.68
N THR A 37 -15.90 1.26 7.44
CA THR A 37 -15.50 -0.05 6.94
C THR A 37 -16.73 -0.73 6.37
N THR A 38 -16.84 -0.81 5.05
CA THR A 38 -17.79 -1.70 4.39
C THR A 38 -16.99 -2.83 3.76
N VAL A 39 -16.72 -3.88 4.54
CA VAL A 39 -16.29 -5.16 3.96
C VAL A 39 -17.55 -5.82 3.46
N ALA A 40 -17.74 -5.92 2.14
CA ALA A 40 -18.77 -6.79 1.61
C ALA A 40 -18.38 -8.22 2.02
N GLU A 41 -19.10 -8.76 2.99
CA GLU A 41 -18.95 -10.07 3.64
C GLU A 41 -18.39 -11.14 2.68
N SER A 42 -17.06 -11.31 2.65
CA SER A 42 -16.42 -12.47 2.04
C SER A 42 -16.54 -13.64 3.01
N LYS A 43 -17.76 -14.15 3.19
CA LYS A 43 -18.03 -15.25 4.15
C LYS A 43 -17.03 -16.39 3.91
N GLY A 44 -16.16 -16.63 4.89
CA GLY A 44 -15.19 -17.73 4.89
C GLY A 44 -13.81 -17.42 4.29
N ILE A 45 -13.49 -16.17 3.93
CA ILE A 45 -12.14 -15.77 3.55
C ILE A 45 -11.61 -14.82 4.62
N GLU A 46 -10.78 -15.33 5.53
CA GLU A 46 -10.20 -14.57 6.64
C GLU A 46 -8.69 -14.39 6.47
N THR A 47 -8.00 -15.44 6.02
CA THR A 47 -6.54 -15.49 5.87
C THR A 47 -6.09 -15.48 4.42
N LEU A 48 -4.80 -15.18 4.18
CA LEU A 48 -4.20 -15.32 2.85
C LEU A 48 -4.34 -16.74 2.30
N SER A 49 -4.25 -17.77 3.15
CA SER A 49 -4.47 -19.16 2.74
C SER A 49 -5.89 -19.41 2.25
N ASP A 50 -6.91 -18.82 2.89
CA ASP A 50 -8.30 -18.91 2.43
C ASP A 50 -8.48 -18.22 1.08
N LEU A 51 -7.84 -17.07 0.88
CA LEU A 51 -7.86 -16.33 -0.38
C LEU A 51 -7.28 -17.19 -1.53
N TYR A 52 -6.15 -17.86 -1.28
CA TYR A 52 -5.55 -18.81 -2.24
C TYR A 52 -6.45 -20.03 -2.49
N ASN A 53 -6.91 -20.70 -1.44
CA ASN A 53 -7.70 -21.93 -1.55
C ASN A 53 -9.06 -21.70 -2.23
N SER A 54 -9.66 -20.53 -2.01
CA SER A 54 -10.90 -20.12 -2.65
C SER A 54 -10.73 -19.68 -4.11
N LYS A 55 -9.48 -19.51 -4.58
CA LYS A 55 -9.12 -18.96 -5.90
C LYS A 55 -9.75 -17.57 -6.13
N LYS A 56 -9.87 -16.79 -5.06
CA LYS A 56 -10.39 -15.42 -5.09
C LYS A 56 -9.27 -14.42 -4.93
N MET A 57 -9.51 -13.18 -5.33
CA MET A 57 -8.69 -12.02 -4.99
C MET A 57 -9.56 -10.94 -4.36
N VAL A 58 -8.96 -10.09 -3.55
CA VAL A 58 -9.62 -8.89 -3.05
C VAL A 58 -9.63 -7.86 -4.17
N HIS A 59 -10.78 -7.22 -4.37
CA HIS A 59 -10.96 -6.08 -5.26
C HIS A 59 -11.62 -4.96 -4.46
N GLY A 60 -11.20 -3.72 -4.68
CA GLY A 60 -11.85 -2.60 -4.00
C GLY A 60 -11.31 -1.24 -4.37
N THR A 61 -11.79 -0.25 -3.63
CA THR A 61 -11.27 1.11 -3.68
C THR A 61 -10.69 1.49 -2.32
N ALA A 62 -9.62 2.27 -2.32
CA ALA A 62 -8.96 2.75 -1.11
C ALA A 62 -8.53 4.21 -1.24
N LYS A 63 -8.70 4.99 -0.17
CA LYS A 63 -8.01 6.29 -0.03
C LYS A 63 -6.63 6.05 0.56
N VAL A 64 -5.61 6.41 -0.21
CA VAL A 64 -4.20 6.20 0.13
C VAL A 64 -3.42 7.50 0.07
N THR A 65 -2.46 7.70 0.96
CA THR A 65 -1.51 8.83 0.86
C THR A 65 -0.24 8.39 0.17
N LEU A 66 -0.07 8.74 -1.10
CA LEU A 66 1.12 8.44 -1.90
C LEU A 66 1.93 9.73 -2.11
N GLN A 67 3.23 9.71 -1.79
CA GLN A 67 4.13 10.87 -1.91
C GLN A 67 3.60 12.16 -1.23
N GLY A 68 2.83 12.02 -0.14
CA GLY A 68 2.26 13.14 0.61
C GLY A 68 0.90 13.62 0.13
N GLU A 69 0.40 13.11 -0.99
CA GLU A 69 -0.94 13.43 -1.51
C GLU A 69 -1.92 12.28 -1.24
N THR A 70 -3.12 12.62 -0.79
CA THR A 70 -4.18 11.63 -0.61
C THR A 70 -4.95 11.48 -1.91
N THR A 71 -5.02 10.25 -2.42
CA THR A 71 -5.74 9.90 -3.65
C THR A 71 -6.58 8.65 -3.43
N THR A 72 -7.62 8.48 -4.26
CA THR A 72 -8.41 7.25 -4.30
C THR A 72 -7.84 6.34 -5.37
N VAL A 73 -7.55 5.09 -5.02
CA VAL A 73 -7.10 4.06 -5.95
C VAL A 73 -8.12 2.94 -6.02
N GLU A 74 -8.30 2.36 -7.19
CA GLU A 74 -8.86 1.02 -7.38
C GLU A 74 -7.72 0.01 -7.22
N PHE A 75 -7.97 -1.12 -6.56
CA PHE A 75 -6.92 -2.11 -6.32
C PHE A 75 -7.41 -3.56 -6.34
N TRP A 76 -6.45 -4.44 -6.63
CA TRP A 76 -6.61 -5.89 -6.58
C TRP A 76 -5.48 -6.49 -5.77
N TYR A 77 -5.80 -7.39 -4.85
CA TYR A 77 -4.82 -8.03 -3.97
C TYR A 77 -5.01 -9.55 -3.94
N TYR A 78 -3.90 -10.28 -4.07
CA TYR A 78 -3.89 -11.74 -4.10
C TYR A 78 -2.68 -12.33 -3.36
N PHE A 79 -2.81 -13.59 -2.95
CA PHE A 79 -1.70 -14.38 -2.40
C PHE A 79 -1.44 -15.64 -3.23
N ASP A 80 -0.25 -15.72 -3.82
CA ASP A 80 0.27 -16.88 -4.52
C ASP A 80 1.06 -17.77 -3.53
N MET A 81 0.34 -18.71 -2.92
CA MET A 81 0.91 -19.61 -1.91
C MET A 81 2.08 -20.46 -2.42
N PRO A 82 2.01 -21.13 -3.60
CA PRO A 82 3.14 -21.88 -4.15
C PRO A 82 4.43 -21.07 -4.29
N ASN A 83 4.32 -19.79 -4.66
CA ASN A 83 5.47 -18.91 -4.82
C ASN A 83 5.85 -18.15 -3.54
N LYS A 84 5.07 -18.29 -2.45
CA LYS A 84 5.12 -17.43 -1.25
C LYS A 84 5.20 -15.96 -1.65
N GLU A 85 4.24 -15.50 -2.45
CA GLU A 85 4.24 -14.15 -3.00
C GLU A 85 2.89 -13.45 -2.77
N THR A 86 2.90 -12.22 -2.28
CA THR A 86 1.70 -11.36 -2.31
C THR A 86 1.77 -10.44 -3.53
N LEU A 87 0.61 -10.24 -4.15
CA LEU A 87 0.46 -9.47 -5.37
C LEU A 87 -0.54 -8.33 -5.10
N LEU A 88 -0.14 -7.10 -5.40
CA LEU A 88 -1.02 -5.93 -5.36
C LEU A 88 -0.95 -5.24 -6.72
N ARG A 89 -2.09 -5.00 -7.37
CA ARG A 89 -2.22 -4.04 -8.46
C ARG A 89 -3.04 -2.87 -7.92
N TYR A 90 -2.64 -1.64 -8.22
CA TYR A 90 -3.53 -0.49 -8.01
C TYR A 90 -3.47 0.48 -9.18
N GLU A 91 -4.58 1.18 -9.39
CA GLU A 91 -4.77 2.20 -10.40
C GLU A 91 -5.37 3.46 -9.77
N GLY A 92 -4.82 4.61 -10.10
CA GLY A 92 -5.36 5.89 -9.63
C GLY A 92 -4.62 7.07 -10.23
N GLU A 93 -5.13 8.27 -9.95
CA GLU A 93 -4.44 9.50 -10.33
C GLU A 93 -3.43 9.88 -9.25
N GLN A 94 -2.19 10.13 -9.67
CA GLN A 94 -1.15 10.68 -8.79
C GLN A 94 -0.76 12.06 -9.30
N GLY A 95 -0.78 13.05 -8.39
CA GLY A 95 -0.55 14.46 -8.72
C GLY A 95 0.70 14.64 -9.57
N GLY A 96 0.54 15.43 -10.62
CA GLY A 96 1.61 15.72 -11.57
C GLY A 96 1.97 14.58 -12.53
N MET A 97 1.64 13.30 -12.27
CA MET A 97 1.98 12.16 -13.14
C MET A 97 0.81 11.64 -13.99
N GLY A 98 -0.42 12.07 -13.73
CA GLY A 98 -1.61 11.60 -14.46
C GLY A 98 -2.09 10.24 -13.94
N LYS A 99 -2.79 9.47 -14.79
CA LYS A 99 -3.19 8.11 -14.42
C LYS A 99 -1.94 7.24 -14.25
N MET A 100 -1.85 6.59 -13.09
CA MET A 100 -0.79 5.65 -12.74
C MET A 100 -1.38 4.26 -12.53
N THR A 101 -0.64 3.25 -12.96
CA THR A 101 -0.84 1.86 -12.59
C THR A 101 0.43 1.34 -11.97
N ALA A 102 0.30 0.65 -10.83
CA ALA A 102 1.41 -0.06 -10.22
C ALA A 102 1.04 -1.53 -9.96
N ILE A 103 2.03 -2.41 -10.11
CA ILE A 103 1.96 -3.82 -9.71
C ILE A 103 3.13 -4.06 -8.73
N ILE A 104 2.82 -4.45 -7.50
CA ILE A 104 3.79 -4.80 -6.47
C ILE A 104 3.72 -6.31 -6.23
N LYS A 105 4.88 -6.95 -6.27
CA LYS A 105 5.08 -8.37 -5.96
C LYS A 105 6.03 -8.48 -4.77
N ASN A 106 5.57 -9.04 -3.67
CA ASN A 106 6.37 -9.26 -2.46
C ASN A 106 6.61 -10.76 -2.30
N LYS A 107 7.83 -11.21 -2.59
CA LYS A 107 8.23 -12.62 -2.47
C LYS A 107 9.00 -12.88 -1.20
N TYR A 108 8.56 -13.89 -0.44
CA TYR A 108 9.11 -14.25 0.86
C TYR A 108 9.93 -15.53 0.75
N SER A 109 11.23 -15.46 1.07
CA SER A 109 12.15 -16.60 1.04
C SER A 109 13.08 -16.59 2.25
N GLY A 110 12.85 -17.51 3.20
CA GLY A 110 13.61 -17.55 4.44
C GLY A 110 13.48 -16.23 5.21
N THR A 111 14.60 -15.56 5.46
CA THR A 111 14.65 -14.24 6.12
C THR A 111 14.73 -13.08 5.12
N THR A 112 14.36 -13.29 3.86
CA THR A 112 14.45 -12.29 2.80
C THR A 112 13.07 -12.00 2.21
N LEU A 113 12.74 -10.72 2.14
CA LEU A 113 11.62 -10.18 1.36
C LEU A 113 12.19 -9.51 0.10
N THR A 114 11.78 -9.97 -1.08
CA THR A 114 12.07 -9.31 -2.35
C THR A 114 10.80 -8.62 -2.83
N GLN A 115 10.81 -7.29 -2.88
CA GLN A 115 9.74 -6.51 -3.47
C GLN A 115 10.12 -6.11 -4.90
N THR A 116 9.29 -6.48 -5.87
CA THR A 116 9.38 -6.00 -7.25
C THR A 116 8.17 -5.15 -7.56
N MET A 117 8.40 -3.91 -7.97
CA MET A 117 7.36 -2.96 -8.34
C MET A 117 7.48 -2.62 -9.81
N TYR A 118 6.39 -2.79 -10.55
CA TYR A 118 6.21 -2.30 -11.90
C TYR A 118 5.32 -1.07 -11.86
N MET A 119 5.73 0.01 -12.53
CA MET A 119 4.96 1.24 -12.61
C MET A 119 4.79 1.66 -14.06
N LYS A 120 3.57 2.09 -14.39
CA LYS A 120 3.18 2.71 -15.66
C LYS A 120 2.47 4.00 -15.35
N SER A 121 2.83 5.08 -16.05
CA SER A 121 2.08 6.34 -16.00
C SER A 121 2.12 7.01 -17.37
N GLU A 122 1.11 7.82 -17.65
CA GLU A 122 0.99 8.56 -18.91
C GLU A 122 2.19 9.50 -19.16
N LYS A 123 2.84 9.97 -18.10
CA LYS A 123 4.00 10.87 -18.22
C LYS A 123 5.36 10.17 -18.21
N MET A 124 5.41 8.88 -17.88
CA MET A 124 6.65 8.09 -17.89
C MET A 124 6.99 7.50 -19.28
N GLU A 125 6.12 7.67 -20.29
CA GLU A 125 6.35 7.18 -21.66
C GLU A 125 7.62 7.73 -22.33
N ALA A 126 8.29 8.71 -21.72
CA ALA A 126 9.45 9.43 -22.26
C ALA A 126 10.71 8.58 -22.59
N GLN A 127 10.72 7.27 -22.32
CA GLN A 127 11.90 6.41 -22.57
C GLN A 127 11.63 5.19 -23.46
N GLY A 128 10.48 5.18 -24.17
CA GLY A 128 10.11 4.04 -25.03
C GLY A 128 9.93 2.76 -24.23
N CYS A 129 9.36 2.90 -23.03
CA CYS A 129 9.06 1.84 -22.08
C CYS A 129 7.58 1.96 -21.71
N ASP A 130 6.87 0.84 -21.70
CA ASP A 130 5.48 0.79 -21.23
C ASP A 130 5.45 0.72 -19.70
N TRP A 131 6.44 0.04 -19.11
CA TRP A 131 6.58 -0.12 -17.66
C TRP A 131 8.00 0.12 -17.21
N ILE A 132 8.12 0.59 -15.99
CA ILE A 132 9.38 0.70 -15.26
C ILE A 132 9.36 -0.28 -14.10
N VAL A 133 10.42 -1.08 -13.96
CA VAL A 133 10.60 -2.03 -12.86
C VAL A 133 11.66 -1.55 -11.87
N ILE A 134 11.33 -1.66 -10.59
CA ILE A 134 12.23 -1.45 -9.45
C ILE A 134 12.16 -2.71 -8.59
N THR A 135 13.32 -3.26 -8.23
CA THR A 135 13.41 -4.40 -7.32
C THR A 135 14.26 -4.03 -6.12
N GLN A 136 13.77 -4.35 -4.93
CA GLN A 136 14.46 -4.15 -3.66
C GLN A 136 14.37 -5.41 -2.80
N THR A 137 15.41 -5.66 -2.00
CA THR A 137 15.45 -6.77 -1.05
C THR A 137 15.64 -6.24 0.36
N SER A 138 14.86 -6.74 1.31
CA SER A 138 15.04 -6.46 2.73
C SER A 138 15.18 -7.76 3.54
N THR A 139 15.85 -7.67 4.68
CA THR A 139 15.88 -8.75 5.66
C THR A 139 14.65 -8.66 6.55
N ILE A 140 13.96 -9.78 6.71
CA ILE A 140 12.79 -9.95 7.57
C ILE A 140 13.05 -11.03 8.62
N SER A 141 12.26 -11.04 9.68
CA SER A 141 12.25 -12.10 10.67
C SER A 141 11.65 -13.39 10.09
N GLN A 142 12.01 -14.53 10.68
CA GLN A 142 11.45 -15.82 10.27
C GLN A 142 9.93 -15.89 10.49
N SER A 143 9.39 -15.23 11.51
CA SER A 143 7.94 -15.14 11.75
C SER A 143 7.21 -14.39 10.63
N GLU A 144 7.82 -13.35 10.07
CA GLU A 144 7.27 -12.61 8.93
C GLU A 144 7.29 -13.41 7.62
N SER A 145 7.99 -14.54 7.56
CA SER A 145 8.05 -15.41 6.36
C SER A 145 6.89 -16.42 6.27
N ASN A 146 6.07 -16.52 7.31
CA ASN A 146 4.91 -17.42 7.41
C ASN A 146 3.61 -16.65 7.21
N ILE A 147 3.46 -16.03 6.04
CA ILE A 147 2.36 -15.12 5.73
C ILE A 147 1.01 -15.80 5.45
N GLY A 148 0.98 -17.13 5.27
CA GLY A 148 -0.25 -17.84 4.91
C GLY A 148 -1.38 -17.67 5.93
N ASP A 149 -1.05 -17.51 7.22
CA ASP A 149 -2.01 -17.34 8.31
C ASP A 149 -2.33 -15.85 8.58
N GLU A 150 -1.73 -14.93 7.82
CA GLU A 150 -1.96 -13.49 7.98
C GLU A 150 -3.40 -13.14 7.56
N PRO A 151 -4.13 -12.33 8.36
CA PRO A 151 -5.42 -11.81 7.95
C PRO A 151 -5.29 -11.04 6.63
N VAL A 152 -6.22 -11.27 5.70
CA VAL A 152 -6.18 -10.64 4.37
C VAL A 152 -6.13 -9.11 4.47
N GLU A 153 -6.90 -8.55 5.40
CA GLU A 153 -6.98 -7.11 5.64
C GLU A 153 -5.64 -6.51 6.07
N ASP A 154 -4.98 -7.14 7.03
CA ASP A 154 -3.69 -6.68 7.55
C ASP A 154 -2.62 -6.73 6.45
N ALA A 155 -2.64 -7.79 5.65
CA ALA A 155 -1.65 -8.02 4.60
C ALA A 155 -1.72 -6.99 3.46
N PHE A 156 -2.93 -6.66 2.95
CA PHE A 156 -3.04 -5.66 1.90
C PHE A 156 -2.75 -4.25 2.43
N LYS A 157 -3.19 -3.92 3.66
CA LYS A 157 -2.86 -2.64 4.31
C LYS A 157 -1.36 -2.47 4.51
N SER A 158 -0.67 -3.52 4.95
CA SER A 158 0.79 -3.55 5.10
C SER A 158 1.50 -3.34 3.76
N THR A 159 0.98 -3.96 2.69
CA THR A 159 1.53 -3.77 1.34
C THR A 159 1.38 -2.32 0.87
N PHE A 160 0.21 -1.68 1.09
CA PHE A 160 0.04 -0.25 0.84
C PHE A 160 0.93 0.62 1.73
N ALA A 161 1.06 0.30 3.04
CA ALA A 161 1.88 1.03 4.02
C ALA A 161 3.34 1.20 3.57
N SER A 162 3.86 0.24 2.79
CA SER A 162 5.20 0.36 2.18
C SER A 162 5.32 1.52 1.17
N GLN A 163 4.19 2.01 0.65
CA GLN A 163 4.07 3.11 -0.31
C GLN A 163 3.38 4.35 0.29
N GLY A 164 2.55 4.16 1.32
CA GLY A 164 1.62 5.17 1.81
C GLY A 164 0.59 4.61 2.80
N ASN A 165 -0.09 5.47 3.56
CA ASN A 165 -1.10 5.01 4.52
C ASN A 165 -2.46 4.80 3.84
N VAL A 166 -3.18 3.73 4.23
CA VAL A 166 -4.59 3.47 3.87
C VAL A 166 -5.49 4.07 4.93
N TRP A 167 -6.44 4.92 4.53
CA TRP A 167 -7.34 5.62 5.47
C TRP A 167 -8.76 5.06 5.47
N GLU A 168 -9.27 4.75 4.29
CA GLU A 168 -10.64 4.28 4.05
C GLU A 168 -10.57 3.29 2.89
N TYR A 169 -11.37 2.23 2.96
CA TYR A 169 -11.47 1.26 1.87
C TYR A 169 -12.84 0.57 1.87
N GLU A 170 -13.27 0.19 0.68
CA GLU A 170 -14.39 -0.70 0.44
C GLU A 170 -13.89 -1.85 -0.42
N VAL A 171 -14.19 -3.08 -0.01
CA VAL A 171 -13.64 -4.28 -0.64
C VAL A 171 -14.69 -5.37 -0.80
N GLU A 172 -14.49 -6.17 -1.84
CA GLU A 172 -15.17 -7.42 -2.13
C GLU A 172 -14.16 -8.50 -2.55
N THR A 173 -14.60 -9.75 -2.60
CA THR A 173 -13.80 -10.85 -3.17
C THR A 173 -14.33 -11.25 -4.54
N VAL A 174 -13.46 -11.25 -5.54
CA VAL A 174 -13.76 -11.59 -6.94
C VAL A 174 -12.91 -12.79 -7.40
N ASP A 175 -13.22 -13.38 -8.55
CA ASP A 175 -12.41 -14.49 -9.10
C ASP A 175 -10.98 -14.04 -9.41
N TYR A 176 -9.99 -14.85 -9.03
CA TYR A 176 -8.59 -14.54 -9.32
C TYR A 176 -8.34 -14.42 -10.82
N ASN A 177 -7.78 -13.28 -11.25
CA ASN A 177 -7.32 -13.06 -12.60
C ASN A 177 -5.80 -12.80 -12.63
N PRO A 178 -4.97 -13.78 -13.04
CA PRO A 178 -3.51 -13.63 -13.05
C PRO A 178 -3.01 -12.55 -14.01
N SER A 179 -3.78 -12.17 -15.05
CA SER A 179 -3.33 -11.19 -16.03
C SER A 179 -3.20 -9.78 -15.45
N LEU A 180 -3.93 -9.46 -14.38
CA LEU A 180 -3.84 -8.17 -13.69
C LEU A 180 -2.46 -7.91 -13.08
N PHE A 181 -1.75 -8.97 -12.72
CA PHE A 181 -0.47 -8.90 -12.02
C PHE A 181 0.74 -9.13 -12.94
N GLN A 182 0.55 -8.99 -14.26
CA GLN A 182 1.62 -9.03 -15.24
C GLN A 182 1.72 -7.68 -15.97
N PRO A 183 2.91 -7.07 -16.07
CA PRO A 183 3.10 -5.95 -16.96
C PRO A 183 2.95 -6.41 -18.41
N ASP A 184 2.31 -5.59 -19.24
CA ASP A 184 2.18 -5.77 -20.68
C ASP A 184 3.16 -4.87 -21.44
N GLY A 185 3.62 -5.29 -22.61
CA GLY A 185 4.57 -4.51 -23.41
C GLY A 185 6.00 -4.50 -22.84
N LYS A 186 6.75 -3.44 -23.12
CA LYS A 186 8.17 -3.34 -22.82
C LYS A 186 8.41 -2.84 -21.39
N VAL A 187 9.05 -3.68 -20.59
CA VAL A 187 9.51 -3.35 -19.24
C VAL A 187 10.96 -2.87 -19.28
N CYS A 188 11.23 -1.73 -18.65
CA CYS A 188 12.56 -1.18 -18.50
C CYS A 188 12.97 -1.15 -17.03
N GLN A 189 14.19 -1.59 -16.73
CA GLN A 189 14.73 -1.55 -15.38
C GLN A 189 15.54 -0.27 -15.19
N PHE A 190 15.24 0.50 -14.15
CA PHE A 190 16.16 1.53 -13.69
C PHE A 190 17.20 0.87 -12.80
N SER A 191 18.46 0.97 -13.22
CA SER A 191 19.58 0.76 -12.32
C SER A 191 19.81 2.10 -11.62
N TYR A 192 19.53 2.21 -10.33
CA TYR A 192 20.16 3.26 -9.55
C TYR A 192 21.66 2.95 -9.60
N GLY A 193 22.41 3.75 -10.36
CA GLY A 193 23.86 3.71 -10.28
C GLY A 193 24.24 4.00 -8.84
N SER A 194 24.76 2.97 -8.16
CA SER A 194 25.50 3.11 -6.90
C SER A 194 26.82 3.82 -7.14
#